data_AF-A0A520BFU2-F1
#
_entry.id   AF-A0A520BFU2-F1
#
_cell.length_a   1.000
_cell.length_b   1.000
_cell.length_c   1.000
_cell.angle_alpha   90.00
_cell.angle_beta   90.00
_cell.angle_gamma   90.00
#
_symmetry.space_group_name_H-M   'P 1'
#
loop_
_entity.id
_entity.type
_entity.pdbx_description
1 polymer ?
#
loop_
_entity_poly.entity_id
_entity_poly.type
_entity_poly.pdbx_seq_one_letter_code
_entity_poly.pdbx_strand_id
1 'polypeptide(L)'
;MDFLDLKNFLDAKVEQYNKPNFIENDPICIPHLFTQKQDIEIAGFFASILAWGQRKTIINKCKELLNRMDNAPYDFVLNHKDDDL
;
A
#
# COMPACT_ATOMS: atom_id res chain seq x y z
N MET A 1 -21.14 -16.36 -17.69
CA MET A 1 -21.66 -15.66 -16.50
C MET A 1 -22.49 -14.51 -17.04
N ASP A 2 -23.75 -14.39 -16.62
CA ASP A 2 -24.56 -13.24 -16.99
C ASP A 2 -23.96 -11.97 -16.37
N PHE A 3 -24.12 -10.82 -17.03
CA PHE A 3 -23.56 -9.55 -16.53
C PHE A 3 -24.10 -9.22 -15.13
N LEU A 4 -25.38 -9.48 -14.88
CA LEU A 4 -26.01 -9.17 -13.60
C LEU A 4 -25.45 -10.06 -12.49
N ASP A 5 -25.22 -11.34 -12.77
CA ASP A 5 -24.62 -12.29 -11.83
C ASP A 5 -23.20 -11.85 -11.43
N LEU A 6 -22.38 -11.43 -12.41
CA LEU A 6 -21.02 -10.97 -12.13
C LEU A 6 -21.02 -9.70 -11.29
N LYS A 7 -21.89 -8.73 -11.62
CA LYS A 7 -22.02 -7.49 -10.85
C LYS A 7 -22.41 -7.80 -9.40
N ASN A 8 -23.47 -8.58 -9.18
CA ASN A 8 -23.94 -8.92 -7.86
C ASN A 8 -22.87 -9.67 -7.04
N PHE A 9 -22.11 -10.55 -7.70
CA PHE A 9 -20.98 -11.23 -7.06
C PHE A 9 -19.89 -10.25 -6.61
N LEU A 10 -19.50 -9.30 -7.46
CA LEU A 10 -18.47 -8.31 -7.13
C LEU A 10 -18.93 -7.34 -6.04
N ASP A 11 -20.17 -6.86 -6.10
CA ASP A 11 -20.75 -5.98 -5.07
C ASP A 11 -20.75 -6.66 -3.69
N ALA A 12 -21.17 -7.92 -3.62
CA ALA A 12 -21.11 -8.70 -2.38
C ALA A 12 -19.68 -8.86 -1.84
N LYS A 13 -18.68 -8.96 -2.73
CA LYS A 13 -17.26 -9.02 -2.32
C LYS A 13 -16.75 -7.68 -1.81
N VAL A 14 -17.20 -6.57 -2.41
CA VAL A 14 -16.89 -5.22 -1.91
C VAL A 14 -17.47 -5.04 -0.50
N GLU A 15 -18.74 -5.37 -0.29
CA GLU A 15 -19.37 -5.30 1.04
C GLU A 15 -18.67 -6.20 2.06
N GLN A 16 -18.15 -7.34 1.62
CA GLN A 16 -17.41 -8.28 2.48
C GLN A 16 -16.04 -7.72 2.92
N TYR A 17 -15.27 -7.16 1.99
CA TYR A 17 -13.84 -6.88 2.19
C TYR A 17 -13.48 -5.40 2.35
N ASN A 18 -14.29 -4.47 1.84
CA ASN A 18 -14.03 -3.03 1.94
C ASN A 18 -14.46 -2.48 3.31
N LYS A 19 -13.80 -2.95 4.36
CA LYS A 19 -14.05 -2.56 5.75
C LYS A 19 -12.73 -2.17 6.43
N PRO A 20 -12.72 -1.21 7.37
CA PRO A 20 -11.49 -0.75 8.01
C PRO A 20 -10.66 -1.85 8.69
N ASN A 21 -11.30 -2.90 9.19
CA ASN A 21 -10.62 -4.04 9.81
C ASN A 21 -9.76 -4.86 8.84
N PHE A 22 -9.99 -4.75 7.52
CA PHE A 22 -9.10 -5.37 6.54
C PHE A 22 -7.78 -4.61 6.38
N ILE A 23 -7.74 -3.33 6.73
CA ILE A 23 -6.57 -2.47 6.53
C ILE A 23 -5.38 -2.99 7.34
N GLU A 24 -5.55 -3.26 8.63
CA GLU A 24 -4.46 -3.59 9.56
C GLU A 24 -3.53 -4.70 9.04
N ASN A 25 -4.12 -5.72 8.41
CA ASN A 25 -3.40 -6.88 7.94
C ASN A 25 -3.10 -6.82 6.44
N ASP A 26 -3.56 -5.82 5.70
CA ASP A 26 -3.39 -5.75 4.25
C ASP A 26 -2.33 -4.71 3.85
N PRO A 27 -1.62 -4.85 2.72
CA PRO A 27 -0.64 -3.85 2.28
C PRO A 27 -1.20 -2.42 2.18
N ILE A 28 -2.52 -2.25 2.06
CA ILE A 28 -3.17 -0.93 2.14
C ILE A 28 -2.94 -0.21 3.48
N CYS A 29 -2.47 -0.88 4.55
CA CYS A 29 -2.05 -0.19 5.78
C CYS A 29 -0.87 0.76 5.55
N ILE A 30 -0.05 0.53 4.53
CA ILE A 30 1.21 1.26 4.30
C ILE A 30 0.96 2.74 3.94
N PRO A 31 0.10 3.08 2.98
CA PRO A 31 -0.29 4.48 2.73
C PRO A 31 -0.91 5.17 3.94
N HIS A 32 -1.66 4.44 4.76
CA HIS A 32 -2.34 4.99 5.94
C HIS A 32 -1.38 5.38 7.08
N LEU A 33 -0.07 5.09 6.95
CA LEU A 33 0.95 5.57 7.88
C LEU A 33 1.25 7.06 7.71
N PHE A 34 0.82 7.67 6.60
CA PHE A 34 1.18 9.04 6.21
C PHE A 34 -0.05 9.95 6.12
N THR A 35 0.19 11.25 6.25
CA THR A 35 -0.85 12.29 6.13
C THR A 35 -0.61 13.23 4.95
N GLN A 36 0.65 13.37 4.51
CA GLN A 36 1.00 14.13 3.31
C GLN A 36 0.62 13.33 2.06
N LYS A 37 -0.04 13.99 1.10
CA LYS A 37 -0.55 13.32 -0.11
C LYS A 37 0.54 12.62 -0.91
N GLN A 38 1.69 13.27 -1.08
CA GLN A 38 2.81 12.74 -1.84
C GLN A 38 3.40 11.49 -1.18
N ASP A 39 3.54 11.49 0.15
CA ASP A 39 3.99 10.31 0.88
C ASP A 39 2.98 9.16 0.76
N ILE A 40 1.67 9.45 0.84
CA ILE A 40 0.59 8.46 0.65
C ILE A 40 0.68 7.83 -0.74
N GLU A 41 0.87 8.65 -1.78
CA GLU A 41 0.98 8.21 -3.17
C GLU A 41 2.20 7.32 -3.40
N ILE A 42 3.39 7.74 -2.94
CA ILE A 42 4.63 6.99 -3.10
C ILE A 42 4.59 5.68 -2.29
N ALA A 43 4.12 5.74 -1.03
CA ALA A 43 3.95 4.56 -0.20
C ALA A 43 2.95 3.57 -0.80
N GLY A 44 1.85 4.07 -1.40
CA GLY A 44 0.87 3.26 -2.12
C GLY A 44 1.45 2.60 -3.35
N PHE A 45 2.25 3.33 -4.12
CA PHE A 45 2.96 2.77 -5.27
C PHE A 45 3.87 1.61 -4.88
N PHE A 46 4.71 1.77 -3.86
CA PHE A 46 5.57 0.67 -3.39
C PHE A 46 4.79 -0.51 -2.81
N ALA A 47 3.75 -0.24 -2.01
CA ALA A 47 2.88 -1.29 -1.49
C ALA A 47 2.23 -2.11 -2.62
N SER A 48 1.82 -1.46 -3.72
CA SER A 48 1.24 -2.11 -4.89
C SER A 48 2.27 -2.94 -5.68
N ILE A 49 3.49 -2.42 -5.88
CA ILE A 49 4.55 -3.12 -6.61
C ILE A 49 5.02 -4.37 -5.86
N LEU A 50 5.05 -4.30 -4.52
CA LEU A 50 5.51 -5.40 -3.67
C LEU A 50 4.41 -6.39 -3.34
N ALA A 51 3.16 -6.20 -3.80
CA ALA A 51 1.99 -6.99 -3.41
C ALA A 51 1.93 -8.42 -4.00
N TRP A 52 3.07 -9.07 -4.23
CA TRP A 52 3.18 -10.43 -4.72
C TRP A 52 3.86 -11.32 -3.67
N GLY A 53 3.09 -12.21 -3.05
CA GLY A 53 3.58 -13.17 -2.06
C GLY A 53 2.84 -13.08 -0.72
N GLN A 54 3.52 -13.49 0.34
CA GLN A 54 2.91 -13.53 1.68
C GLN A 54 2.71 -12.13 2.23
N ARG A 55 1.45 -11.78 2.52
CA ARG A 55 0.99 -10.50 3.11
C ARG A 55 1.88 -9.94 4.22
N LYS A 56 2.27 -10.76 5.21
CA LYS A 56 3.18 -10.35 6.30
C LYS A 56 4.54 -9.90 5.78
N THR A 57 5.09 -10.63 4.80
CA THR A 57 6.36 -10.30 4.15
C THR A 57 6.26 -9.01 3.36
N ILE A 58 5.17 -8.82 2.61
CA ILE A 58 4.90 -7.60 1.84
C ILE A 58 4.92 -6.37 2.75
N ILE A 59 4.14 -6.40 3.84
CA ILE A 59 4.05 -5.30 4.81
C ILE A 59 5.41 -5.01 5.44
N ASN A 60 6.14 -6.06 5.86
CA ASN A 60 7.46 -5.89 6.44
C ASN A 60 8.46 -5.27 5.46
N LYS A 61 8.44 -5.69 4.19
CA LYS A 61 9.33 -5.14 3.15
C LYS A 61 9.00 -3.70 2.78
N CYS A 62 7.72 -3.33 2.76
CA CYS A 62 7.31 -1.94 2.60
C CYS A 62 7.81 -1.08 3.76
N LYS A 63 7.64 -1.54 5.01
CA LYS A 63 8.13 -0.82 6.20
C LYS A 63 9.64 -0.69 6.20
N GLU A 64 10.38 -1.74 5.86
CA GLU A 64 11.84 -1.72 5.75
C GLU A 64 12.31 -0.70 4.70
N LEU A 65 11.67 -0.69 3.52
CA LEU A 65 11.98 0.27 2.47
C LEU A 65 11.71 1.72 2.89
N LEU A 66 10.53 1.99 3.43
CA LEU A 66 10.13 3.35 3.83
C LEU A 66 10.96 3.84 5.03
N ASN A 67 11.38 2.95 5.92
CA ASN A 67 12.29 3.28 7.00
C ASN A 67 13.68 3.67 6.49
N ARG A 68 14.15 3.11 5.36
CA ARG A 68 15.39 3.56 4.70
C ARG A 68 15.27 4.93 4.04
N MET A 69 14.05 5.44 3.88
CA MET A 69 13.73 6.79 3.42
C MET A 69 13.37 7.71 4.61
N ASP A 70 13.78 7.34 5.84
CA ASP A 70 13.45 8.04 7.09
C ASP A 70 11.94 8.26 7.32
N ASN A 71 11.09 7.42 6.72
CA ASN A 71 9.64 7.60 6.65
C ASN A 71 9.23 8.98 6.09
N ALA A 72 10.04 9.55 5.19
CA ALA A 72 9.75 10.74 4.41
C ALA A 72 9.98 10.46 2.91
N PRO A 73 9.23 9.51 2.31
CA PRO A 73 9.48 9.05 0.95
C PRO A 73 9.41 10.15 -0.11
N TYR A 74 8.56 11.17 0.06
CA TYR A 74 8.52 12.33 -0.83
C TYR A 74 9.81 13.15 -0.77
N ASP A 75 10.29 13.44 0.44
CA ASP A 75 11.53 14.18 0.65
C ASP A 75 12.73 13.41 0.08
N PHE A 76 12.79 12.10 0.34
CA PHE A 76 13.79 11.21 -0.23
C PHE A 76 13.82 11.29 -1.77
N VAL A 77 12.67 11.16 -2.44
CA VAL A 77 12.61 11.21 -3.91
C VAL A 77 13.11 12.55 -4.48
N LEU A 78 12.90 13.67 -3.77
CA LEU A 78 13.34 14.98 -4.23
C LEU A 78 14.81 15.28 -3.94
N ASN A 79 15.31 14.84 -2.78
CA ASN A 79 16.53 15.34 -2.19
C ASN A 79 17.64 14.30 -2.04
N HIS A 80 17.36 13.02 -2.29
CA HIS A 80 18.36 11.94 -2.21
C HIS A 80 19.55 12.20 -3.13
N LYS A 81 20.75 11.92 -2.63
CA LYS A 81 22.02 12.04 -3.36
C LYS A 81 22.73 10.70 -3.43
N ASP A 82 23.62 10.57 -4.41
CA ASP A 82 24.42 9.34 -4.61
C ASP A 82 25.24 8.95 -3.38
N ASP A 83 25.66 9.91 -2.56
CA ASP A 83 26.42 9.68 -1.32
C ASP A 83 25.57 9.06 -0.18
N ASP A 84 24.24 8.99 -0.32
CA ASP A 84 23.32 8.39 0.65
C ASP A 84 23.09 6.88 0.40
N LEU A 85 23.74 6.28 -0.61
CA LEU A 85 23.67 4.85 -0.99
C LEU A 85 24.79 4.01 -0.37
#